data_AF-A0A945NVT4-F1
#
_entry.id   AF-A0A945NVT4-F1
#
_cell.length_a   1.000
_cell.length_b   1.000
_cell.length_c   1.000
_cell.angle_alpha   90.00
_cell.angle_beta   90.00
_cell.angle_gamma   90.00
#
_symmetry.space_group_name_H-M   'P 1'
#
loop_
_entity.id
_entity.type
_entity.pdbx_description
1 polymer ?
#
loop_
_entity_poly.entity_id
_entity_poly.type
_entity_poly.pdbx_seq_one_letter_code
_entity_poly.pdbx_strand_id
1 'polypeptide(L)' 'MNDDGTCPTCGEQVVEAHEHADGDVATDEKAPWHFKLMIVALVIYLSWRVIAIFV' A
#
# COMPACT_ATOMS: atom_id res chain seq x y z
N MET A 1 27.42 7.28 1.49
CA MET A 1 26.36 8.23 1.85
C MET A 1 26.55 8.52 3.33
N ASN A 2 26.57 9.78 3.73
CA ASN A 2 26.60 10.14 5.15
C ASN A 2 25.27 9.78 5.81
N ASP A 3 25.24 9.78 7.14
CA ASP A 3 24.02 9.47 7.91
C ASP A 3 22.88 10.48 7.61
N ASP A 4 23.22 11.69 7.17
CA ASP A 4 22.30 12.74 6.71
C ASP A 4 21.82 12.59 5.25
N GLY A 5 22.21 11.52 4.56
CA GLY A 5 21.75 11.23 3.20
C GLY A 5 22.52 11.96 2.09
N THR A 6 23.63 12.63 2.42
CA THR A 6 24.49 13.35 1.47
C THR A 6 25.59 12.45 0.89
N CYS A 7 26.01 12.71 -0.35
CA CYS A 7 27.17 12.07 -0.96
C CYS A 7 28.48 12.58 -0.32
N PRO A 8 29.32 11.71 0.29
CA PRO A 8 30.57 12.12 0.95
C PRO A 8 31.65 12.63 0.00
N THR A 9 31.49 12.44 -1.33
CA THR A 9 32.50 12.81 -2.33
C THR A 9 32.24 14.18 -2.96
N CYS A 10 30.98 14.52 -3.24
CA CYS A 10 30.62 15.78 -3.91
C CYS A 10 29.70 16.68 -3.07
N GLY A 11 29.14 16.20 -1.97
CA GLY A 11 28.23 16.98 -1.12
C GLY A 11 26.80 17.10 -1.64
N GLU A 12 26.45 16.40 -2.72
CA GLU A 12 25.10 16.39 -3.30
C GLU A 12 24.12 15.60 -2.40
N GLN A 13 22.91 16.12 -2.19
CA GLN A 13 21.83 15.39 -1.53
C GLN A 13 21.34 14.29 -2.48
N VAL A 14 21.50 13.01 -2.09
CA VAL A 14 21.20 11.87 -2.98
C VAL A 14 19.75 11.41 -2.83
N VAL A 15 19.15 11.70 -1.67
CA VAL A 15 17.74 11.42 -1.40
C VAL A 15 17.01 12.73 -1.59
N GLU A 16 16.29 12.86 -2.71
CA GLU A 16 15.16 13.80 -2.77
C GLU A 16 14.37 13.54 -1.50
N ALA A 17 14.17 14.56 -0.66
CA ALA A 17 13.23 14.49 0.45
C ALA A 17 11.89 14.20 -0.21
N HIS A 18 11.60 12.91 -0.37
CA HIS A 18 10.31 12.42 -0.70
C HIS A 18 9.51 12.94 0.48
N GLU A 19 8.79 14.03 0.23
CA GLU A 19 7.67 14.41 1.04
C GLU A 19 6.74 13.20 0.97
N HIS A 20 6.99 12.19 1.81
CA HIS A 20 5.91 11.47 2.44
C HIS A 20 5.17 12.55 3.24
N ALA A 21 4.38 13.33 2.51
CA ALA A 21 3.27 14.06 3.06
C ALA A 21 2.36 12.98 3.64
N ASP A 22 2.58 12.64 4.90
CA ASP A 22 1.61 12.11 5.85
C ASP A 22 2.35 11.90 7.19
N GLY A 23 2.75 13.03 7.77
CA GLY A 23 3.01 13.13 9.20
C GLY A 23 1.71 13.46 9.92
N ASP A 24 1.13 12.44 10.57
CA ASP A 24 0.19 12.50 11.70
C ASP A 24 -1.22 13.07 11.46
N VAL A 25 -2.14 12.22 10.97
CA VAL A 25 -3.46 11.94 11.58
C VAL A 25 -3.85 10.53 11.09
N ALA A 26 -4.72 9.79 11.77
CA ALA A 26 -5.42 8.63 11.19
C ALA A 26 -6.26 9.06 9.97
N THR A 27 -5.60 9.38 8.86
CA THR A 27 -6.20 9.61 7.56
C THR A 27 -6.80 8.28 7.16
N ASP A 28 -8.07 8.32 6.76
CA ASP A 28 -8.83 7.19 6.22
C ASP A 28 -8.12 6.72 4.95
N GLU A 29 -7.04 5.94 5.11
CA GLU A 29 -6.27 5.29 4.05
C GLU A 29 -7.17 4.24 3.42
N LYS A 30 -8.15 4.71 2.64
CA LYS A 30 -9.15 3.88 2.00
C LYS A 30 -8.40 2.91 1.11
N ALA A 31 -8.62 1.62 1.36
CA ALA A 31 -8.16 0.62 0.43
C ALA A 31 -8.62 0.99 -1.00
N PRO A 32 -7.76 0.87 -2.02
CA PRO A 32 -8.07 1.32 -3.37
C PRO A 32 -9.35 0.63 -3.86
N TRP A 33 -10.16 1.34 -4.66
CA TRP A 33 -11.48 0.85 -5.08
C TRP A 33 -11.44 -0.56 -5.71
N HIS A 34 -10.39 -0.84 -6.48
CA HIS A 34 -10.18 -2.16 -7.09
C HIS A 34 -9.91 -3.27 -6.07
N PHE A 35 -9.24 -2.99 -4.94
CA PHE A 35 -9.01 -3.98 -3.88
C PHE A 35 -10.33 -4.48 -3.29
N LYS A 36 -11.30 -3.57 -3.10
CA LYS A 36 -12.64 -3.94 -2.64
C LYS A 36 -13.36 -4.85 -3.63
N LEU A 37 -13.18 -4.66 -4.93
CA LEU A 37 -13.74 -5.56 -5.96
C LEU A 37 -13.16 -6.96 -5.89
N MET A 38 -11.85 -7.10 -5.66
CA MET A 38 -11.20 -8.41 -5.51
C MET A 38 -11.77 -9.19 -4.32
N ILE A 39 -12.02 -8.51 -3.19
CA ILE A 39 -12.64 -9.13 -2.02
C ILE A 39 -14.07 -9.59 -2.34
N VAL A 40 -14.88 -8.74 -3.00
CA VAL A 40 -16.25 -9.09 -3.37
C VAL A 40 -16.28 -10.32 -4.29
N ALA A 41 -15.43 -10.35 -5.32
CA ALA A 41 -15.32 -11.50 -6.22
C ALA A 41 -14.90 -12.78 -5.47
N LEU A 42 -13.94 -12.67 -4.55
CA LEU A 42 -13.49 -13.78 -3.71
C LEU A 42 -14.64 -14.35 -2.86
N VAL A 43 -15.38 -13.48 -2.16
CA VAL A 43 -16.49 -13.89 -1.29
C VAL A 43 -17.59 -14.60 -2.09
N ILE A 44 -17.95 -14.06 -3.26
CA ILE A 44 -18.93 -14.70 -4.16
C ILE A 44 -18.46 -16.09 -4.57
N TYR A 45 -17.21 -16.22 -5.03
CA TYR A 45 -16.65 -17.49 -5.48
C TYR A 45 -16.60 -18.52 -4.35
N LEU A 46 -16.13 -18.13 -3.17
CA LEU A 46 -16.07 -19.02 -2.01
C LEU A 46 -17.47 -19.43 -1.54
N SER A 47 -18.43 -18.51 -1.54
CA SER A 47 -19.83 -18.82 -1.19
C SER A 47 -20.43 -19.83 -2.16
N TRP A 48 -20.25 -19.61 -3.47
CA TRP A 48 -20.66 -20.57 -4.51
C TRP A 48 -20.00 -21.93 -4.31
N ARG A 49 -18.69 -21.96 -4.03
CA ARG A 49 -17.94 -23.20 -3.76
C ARG A 49 -18.46 -23.94 -2.56
N VAL A 50 -18.74 -23.24 -1.45
CA VAL A 50 -19.30 -23.83 -0.24
C VAL A 50 -20.66 -24.45 -0.55
N ILE A 51 -21.55 -23.73 -1.24
CA ILE A 51 -22.87 -24.25 -1.63
C ILE A 51 -22.73 -25.49 -2.54
N ALA A 52 -21.85 -25.43 -3.54
CA ALA A 52 -21.61 -26.52 -4.48
C ALA A 52 -20.96 -27.77 -3.85
N ILE A 53 -20.43 -27.70 -2.63
CA ILE A 53 -19.97 -28.87 -1.87
C ILE A 53 -21.15 -29.61 -1.23
N PHE A 54 -22.24 -28.91 -0.91
CA PHE A 54 -23.39 -29.45 -0.19
C PHE A 54 -24.62 -29.72 -1.06
N VAL A 55 -24.61 -29.29 -2.32
CA VAL A 55 -25.63 -29.54 -3.36
C VAL A 55 -25.06 -30.47 -4.40
#